data_AF-A0A432JCM8-F1
#
_entry.id   AF-A0A432JCM8-F1
#
_cell.length_a   1.000
_cell.length_b   1.000
_cell.length_c   1.000
_cell.angle_alpha   90.00
_cell.angle_beta   90.00
_cell.angle_gamma   90.00
#
_symmetry.space_group_name_H-M   'P 1'
#
loop_
_entity.id
_entity.type
_entity.pdbx_description
1 polymer ?
#
loop_
_entity_poly.entity_id
_entity_poly.type
_entity_poly.pdbx_seq_one_letter_code
_entity_poly.pdbx_strand_id
1 'polypeptide(L)' 'MITILGRDGIPAILDPVFAGRGAESKMDPAERVIGVSINGENRAYHINLMSRHEIVNDTVGGKAIAVTW' A
#
# COMPACT_ATOMS: atom_id res chain seq x y z
N MET A 1 10.15 3.85 26.25
CA MET A 1 10.27 5.23 25.73
C MET A 1 9.29 5.35 24.58
N ILE A 2 8.37 6.32 24.61
CA ILE A 2 7.38 6.54 23.55
C ILE A 2 7.84 7.76 22.75
N THR A 3 7.92 7.64 21.43
CA THR A 3 8.21 8.75 20.53
C THR A 3 6.89 9.25 19.95
N ILE A 4 6.58 10.52 20.16
CA ILE A 4 5.44 11.18 19.50
C ILE A 4 5.96 11.77 18.18
N LEU A 5 5.36 11.37 17.07
CA LEU A 5 5.65 11.96 15.78
C LEU A 5 4.90 13.29 15.63
N GLY A 6 5.53 14.27 14.98
CA GLY A 6 4.87 15.51 14.59
C GLY A 6 3.77 15.25 13.55
N ARG A 7 2.99 16.29 13.23
CA ARG A 7 2.05 16.24 12.09
C ARG A 7 2.81 15.77 10.84
N ASP A 8 2.19 14.86 10.08
CA ASP A 8 2.74 14.25 8.86
C ASP A 8 4.04 13.44 9.08
N GLY A 9 4.31 13.02 10.32
CA GLY A 9 5.48 12.19 10.64
C GLY A 9 5.45 10.78 10.03
N ILE A 10 4.31 10.36 9.49
CA ILE A 10 4.13 9.16 8.66
C ILE A 10 3.46 9.61 7.36
N PRO A 11 4.21 9.74 6.27
CA PRO A 11 3.68 10.33 5.04
C PRO A 11 2.84 9.32 4.26
N ALA A 12 1.65 9.75 3.85
CA ALA A 12 0.79 9.04 2.92
C ALA A 12 1.48 8.82 1.55
N ILE A 13 1.15 7.72 0.88
CA ILE A 13 1.45 7.55 -0.55
C ILE A 13 0.26 8.09 -1.34
N LEU A 14 0.49 9.13 -2.14
CA LEU A 14 -0.58 9.83 -2.89
C LEU A 14 -0.63 9.46 -4.37
N ASP A 15 0.49 8.99 -4.92
CA ASP A 15 0.62 8.54 -6.31
C ASP A 15 1.40 7.21 -6.32
N PRO A 16 0.73 6.08 -6.10
CA PRO A 16 1.40 4.80 -5.93
C PRO A 16 1.96 4.26 -7.24
N VAL A 17 3.25 3.90 -7.22
CA VAL A 17 3.89 3.19 -8.32
C VAL A 17 3.95 1.70 -7.99
N PHE A 18 3.33 0.88 -8.84
CA PHE A 18 3.32 -0.57 -8.68
C PHE A 18 4.48 -1.21 -9.42
N ALA A 19 5.10 -2.19 -8.78
CA ALA A 19 6.07 -3.05 -9.43
C ALA A 19 5.37 -3.93 -10.49
N GLY A 20 6.09 -4.21 -11.57
CA GLY A 20 5.61 -5.08 -12.65
C GLY A 20 5.74 -6.57 -12.31
N ARG A 21 5.66 -7.43 -13.35
CA ARG A 21 5.90 -8.87 -13.21
C ARG A 21 7.28 -9.15 -12.59
N GLY A 22 7.36 -10.13 -11.68
CA GLY A 22 8.60 -10.51 -11.02
C GLY A 22 8.84 -9.83 -9.67
N ALA A 23 7.98 -8.91 -9.25
CA ALA A 23 8.07 -8.25 -7.95
C ALA A 23 8.06 -9.25 -6.78
N GLU A 24 7.35 -10.37 -6.94
CA GLU A 24 7.24 -11.46 -5.96
C GLU A 24 8.60 -12.07 -5.60
N SER A 25 9.60 -11.98 -6.48
CA SER A 25 10.97 -12.47 -6.19
C SER A 25 11.67 -11.71 -5.06
N LYS A 26 11.17 -10.53 -4.70
CA LYS A 26 11.69 -9.68 -3.62
C LYS A 26 10.82 -9.72 -2.36
N MET A 27 9.81 -10.59 -2.33
CA MET A 27 8.87 -10.74 -1.22
C MET A 27 9.10 -12.07 -0.52
N ASP A 28 8.84 -12.12 0.78
CA ASP A 28 8.74 -13.40 1.47
C ASP A 28 7.48 -14.16 0.96
N PRO A 29 7.54 -15.48 0.71
CA PRO A 29 6.38 -16.24 0.25
C PRO A 29 5.16 -16.17 1.18
N ALA A 30 5.35 -15.90 2.48
CA ALA A 30 4.31 -15.72 3.47
C ALA A 30 4.02 -14.23 3.76
N GLU A 31 4.63 -13.30 3.03
CA GLU A 31 4.41 -11.87 3.23
C GLU A 31 2.97 -11.50 2.91
N ARG A 32 2.37 -10.73 3.81
CA ARG A 32 0.95 -10.37 3.70
C ARG A 32 0.78 -9.09 2.86
N VAL A 33 -0.29 -9.11 2.08
CA VAL A 33 -0.75 -7.97 1.29
C VAL A 33 -2.22 -7.67 1.60
N ILE A 34 -2.62 -6.43 1.40
CA ILE A 34 -4.03 -6.08 1.25
C ILE A 34 -4.36 -6.20 -0.24
N GLY A 35 -5.27 -7.10 -0.58
CA GLY A 35 -5.75 -7.27 -1.94
C GLY A 35 -6.99 -6.42 -2.20
N VAL A 36 -7.00 -5.68 -3.32
CA VAL A 36 -8.17 -4.91 -3.77
C VAL A 36 -8.51 -5.34 -5.19
N SER A 37 -9.78 -5.67 -5.42
CA SER A 37 -10.33 -6.01 -6.74
C SER A 37 -11.57 -5.18 -7.00
N ILE A 38 -11.51 -4.28 -7.98
CA ILE A 38 -12.61 -3.37 -8.34
C ILE A 38 -12.68 -3.27 -9.87
N ASN A 39 -13.86 -3.52 -10.45
CA ASN A 39 -14.12 -3.41 -11.90
C ASN A 39 -13.08 -4.13 -12.79
N GLY A 40 -12.60 -5.30 -12.35
CA GLY A 40 -11.63 -6.12 -13.09
C GLY A 40 -10.17 -5.70 -12.90
N GLU A 41 -9.89 -4.57 -12.25
CA GLU A 41 -8.55 -4.15 -11.87
C GLU A 41 -8.20 -4.72 -10.48
N ASN A 42 -7.01 -5.31 -10.38
CA ASN A 42 -6.53 -5.96 -9.17
C ASN A 42 -5.21 -5.32 -8.71
N ARG A 43 -5.15 -4.94 -7.44
CA ARG A 43 -3.96 -4.38 -6.79
C ARG A 43 -3.64 -5.16 -5.52
N ALA A 44 -2.35 -5.28 -5.22
CA ALA A 44 -1.85 -5.83 -3.98
C ALA A 44 -0.95 -4.79 -3.31
N TYR A 45 -1.29 -4.41 -2.07
CA TYR A 45 -0.56 -3.42 -1.29
C TYR A 45 0.22 -4.11 -0.18
N HIS A 46 1.53 -3.88 -0.16
CA HIS A 46 2.45 -4.64 0.65
C HIS A 46 2.50 -4.12 2.08
N ILE A 47 2.00 -4.89 3.07
CA ILE A 47 1.83 -4.44 4.46
C ILE A 47 3.13 -3.89 5.07
N ASN A 48 4.29 -4.43 4.68
CA ASN A 48 5.59 -3.97 5.18
C ASN A 48 5.99 -2.58 4.68
N LEU A 49 5.71 -2.26 3.41
CA LEU A 49 5.89 -0.89 2.89
C LEU A 49 4.89 0.04 3.56
N MET A 50 3.65 -0.43 3.56
CA MET A 50 2.51 0.20 4.13
C MET A 50 2.80 0.61 5.58
N SER A 51 3.37 -0.23 6.44
CA SER A 51 3.66 0.07 7.87
C SER A 51 4.55 1.30 8.09
N ARG A 52 5.17 1.86 7.04
CA ARG A 52 5.95 3.12 7.06
C ARG A 52 5.19 4.33 6.49
N HIS A 53 4.04 4.10 5.89
CA HIS A 53 3.24 5.06 5.14
C HIS A 53 1.75 5.10 5.52
N GLU A 54 1.24 4.13 6.30
CA GLU A 54 -0.10 3.96 6.92
C GLU A 54 -1.36 4.12 6.05
N ILE A 55 -1.26 4.82 4.93
CA ILE A 55 -2.34 5.08 3.99
C ILE A 55 -1.77 5.22 2.57
N VAL A 56 -2.48 4.61 1.61
CA VAL A 56 -2.25 4.77 0.18
C VAL A 56 -3.53 5.29 -0.46
N ASN A 57 -3.48 6.46 -1.08
CA ASN A 57 -4.56 6.98 -1.90
C ASN A 57 -4.33 6.49 -3.33
N ASP A 58 -5.31 5.78 -3.89
CA ASP A 58 -5.23 5.14 -5.20
C ASP A 58 -6.55 5.26 -5.96
N THR A 59 -6.52 5.00 -7.26
CA THR A 59 -7.71 4.82 -8.09
C THR A 59 -7.66 3.44 -8.73
N VAL A 60 -8.54 2.54 -8.29
CA VAL A 60 -8.61 1.16 -8.79
C VAL A 60 -9.93 0.93 -9.51
N GLY A 61 -9.87 0.48 -10.75
CA GLY A 61 -11.08 0.23 -11.55
C GLY A 61 -11.91 1.49 -11.77
N GLY A 62 -11.27 2.67 -11.79
CA GLY A 62 -11.93 3.98 -11.88
C GLY A 62 -12.57 4.48 -10.58
N LYS A 63 -12.38 3.80 -9.45
CA LYS A 63 -12.88 4.23 -8.13
C LYS A 63 -11.74 4.73 -7.25
N ALA A 64 -11.86 5.97 -6.76
CA ALA A 64 -10.96 6.51 -5.76
C ALA A 64 -11.12 5.74 -4.43
N ILE A 65 -9.99 5.31 -3.85
CA ILE A 65 -9.93 4.58 -2.59
C ILE A 65 -8.78 5.09 -1.72
N ALA A 66 -8.91 4.87 -0.41
CA ALA A 66 -7.83 4.98 0.55
C ALA A 66 -7.64 3.60 1.21
N VAL A 67 -6.46 3.03 1.08
CA VAL A 67 -6.11 1.72 1.64
C VAL A 67 -5.28 1.92 2.90
N THR A 68 -5.67 1.26 4.01
CA THR A 68 -5.06 1.41 5.35
C THR A 68 -5.13 0.09 6.15
N TRP A 69 -4.33 -0.06 7.21
CA TRP A 69 -4.33 -1.18 8.17
C TRP A 69 -3.71 -0.78 9.52
#